data_AF-A0A0R2CZJ1-F1
#
_entry.id   AF-A0A0R2CZJ1-F1
#
_cell.length_a   1.000
_cell.length_b   1.000
_cell.length_c   1.000
_cell.angle_alpha   90.00
_cell.angle_beta   90.00
_cell.angle_gamma   90.00
#
_symmetry.space_group_name_H-M   'P 1'
#
loop_
_entity.id
_entity.type
_entity.pdbx_description
1 polymer ?
#
loop_
_entity_poly.entity_id
_entity_poly.type
_entity_poly.pdbx_seq_one_letter_code
_entity_poly.pdbx_strand_id
1 'polypeptide(L)'
;MQLSNNNLLKQTSISKNKSSKSIVTKAVAKPHAKKKKRSPKDAFNTSELSASQQKSMEIIRQKILGNAKEEAARIKETAYQQAKEEGYQDGYQAGELEGKKAAQELTEQAKRNLAETIDSTKQYVAAERNRIISFAIEMTEILVKHELDKNSEELLPLLDPILFKLEKPDQVITIHANPRYHEVLVKKMEAKKRETANLRYIVLDNLKLSPYEITVESTESFETFDLQEELRKFLQQIQETE
;
A
#
# COMPACT_ATOMS: atom_id res chain seq x y z
N MET A 1 -35.88 -22.63 15.82
CA MET A 1 -35.94 -22.93 14.37
C MET A 1 -37.15 -22.22 13.79
N GLN A 2 -36.93 -21.13 13.05
CA GLN A 2 -37.96 -20.50 12.22
C GLN A 2 -37.29 -20.12 10.91
N LEU A 3 -37.69 -20.80 9.84
CA LEU A 3 -37.31 -20.50 8.46
C LEU A 3 -38.19 -19.33 7.99
N SER A 4 -37.61 -18.13 7.87
CA SER A 4 -38.29 -17.01 7.21
C SER A 4 -38.01 -17.06 5.71
N ASN A 5 -39.02 -17.46 4.95
CA ASN A 5 -39.13 -17.23 3.52
C ASN A 5 -39.04 -15.73 3.25
N ASN A 6 -37.98 -15.28 2.58
CA ASN A 6 -37.95 -13.96 1.97
C ASN A 6 -37.88 -14.12 0.45
N ASN A 7 -39.01 -13.82 -0.19
CA ASN A 7 -39.14 -13.57 -1.60
C ASN A 7 -38.11 -12.51 -2.04
N LEU A 8 -37.18 -12.89 -2.90
CA LEU A 8 -36.30 -11.98 -3.63
C LEU A 8 -37.12 -11.24 -4.70
N LEU A 9 -37.89 -10.23 -4.28
CA LEU A 9 -38.25 -9.14 -5.15
C LEU A 9 -36.95 -8.42 -5.52
N LYS A 10 -36.50 -8.57 -6.77
CA LYS A 10 -35.43 -7.74 -7.37
C LYS A 10 -35.89 -6.27 -7.34
N GLN A 11 -35.64 -5.58 -6.23
CA GLN A 11 -35.69 -4.13 -6.17
C GLN A 11 -34.45 -3.60 -6.88
N THR A 12 -34.68 -3.08 -8.07
CA THR A 12 -33.70 -2.37 -8.90
C THR A 12 -33.51 -0.96 -8.36
N SER A 13 -32.57 -0.80 -7.43
CA SER A 13 -31.99 0.51 -7.11
C SER A 13 -31.03 0.91 -8.23
N ILE A 14 -31.58 1.37 -9.36
CA ILE A 14 -30.79 1.96 -10.45
C ILE A 14 -30.37 3.35 -10.01
N SER A 15 -29.08 3.47 -9.68
CA SER A 15 -28.40 4.75 -9.48
C SER A 15 -28.60 5.62 -10.72
N LYS A 16 -29.15 6.82 -10.53
CA LYS A 16 -29.27 7.85 -11.57
C LYS A 16 -27.89 8.34 -11.96
N ASN A 17 -27.21 7.68 -12.90
CA ASN A 17 -26.29 8.38 -13.80
C ASN A 17 -25.85 7.55 -15.01
N LYS A 18 -25.70 8.27 -16.13
CA LYS A 18 -25.21 7.89 -17.46
C LYS A 18 -26.23 7.29 -18.44
N SER A 19 -26.73 8.20 -19.28
CA SER A 19 -27.23 8.06 -20.66
C SER A 19 -27.88 6.73 -21.03
N SER A 20 -29.20 6.75 -21.20
CA SER A 20 -29.93 5.75 -21.97
C SER A 20 -29.27 5.57 -23.33
N LYS A 21 -28.65 4.40 -23.57
CA LYS A 21 -28.26 4.01 -24.93
C LYS A 21 -29.55 3.78 -25.71
N SER A 22 -29.93 4.73 -26.55
CA SER A 22 -31.07 4.60 -27.45
C SER A 22 -30.81 3.43 -28.40
N ILE A 23 -31.67 2.43 -28.40
CA ILE A 23 -31.68 1.40 -29.45
C ILE A 23 -32.16 2.10 -30.72
N VAL A 24 -31.22 2.50 -31.58
CA VAL A 24 -31.53 3.11 -32.88
C VAL A 24 -31.70 1.99 -33.89
N THR A 25 -32.94 1.56 -34.12
CA THR A 25 -33.26 0.73 -35.29
C THR A 25 -33.27 1.62 -36.53
N LYS A 26 -32.25 1.50 -37.38
CA LYS A 26 -32.29 2.07 -38.74
C LYS A 26 -33.27 1.24 -39.59
N ALA A 27 -34.54 1.61 -39.57
CA ALA A 27 -35.50 1.15 -40.56
C ALA A 27 -35.12 1.74 -41.93
N VAL A 28 -34.64 0.92 -42.85
CA VAL A 28 -34.42 1.35 -44.25
C VAL A 28 -35.78 1.43 -44.93
N ALA A 29 -36.40 2.61 -44.87
CA ALA A 29 -37.57 2.93 -45.67
C ALA A 29 -37.16 3.11 -47.13
N LYS A 30 -37.56 2.18 -48.01
CA LYS A 30 -37.47 2.40 -49.47
C LYS A 30 -38.42 3.56 -49.83
N PRO A 31 -37.99 4.52 -50.68
CA PRO A 31 -38.77 5.72 -50.97
C PRO A 31 -40.06 5.37 -51.72
N HIS A 32 -41.20 5.77 -51.17
CA HIS A 32 -42.46 5.77 -51.91
C HIS A 32 -42.40 6.82 -53.02
N ALA A 33 -42.45 6.35 -54.28
CA ALA A 33 -42.57 7.21 -55.45
C ALA A 33 -43.88 8.01 -55.37
N LYS A 34 -43.76 9.33 -55.53
CA LYS A 34 -44.87 10.30 -55.55
C LYS A 34 -45.92 9.88 -56.59
N LYS A 35 -47.17 9.64 -56.16
CA LYS A 35 -48.33 9.52 -57.05
C LYS A 35 -48.56 10.84 -57.80
N LYS A 36 -48.31 10.85 -59.11
CA LYS A 36 -48.84 11.87 -60.04
C LYS A 36 -50.36 11.70 -60.13
N LYS A 37 -51.13 12.71 -59.73
CA LYS A 37 -52.53 12.87 -60.15
C LYS A 37 -52.55 13.00 -61.68
N ARG A 38 -53.23 12.10 -62.38
CA ARG A 38 -53.66 12.28 -63.77
C ARG A 38 -55.19 12.30 -63.81
N SER A 39 -55.70 13.28 -64.54
CA SER A 39 -57.10 13.61 -64.79
C SER A 39 -57.85 12.52 -65.55
N PRO A 40 -59.18 12.39 -65.37
CA PRO A 40 -60.00 11.38 -66.03
C PRO A 40 -60.39 11.87 -67.43
N LYS A 41 -59.82 11.27 -68.46
CA LYS A 41 -60.30 11.21 -69.85
C LYS A 41 -59.26 10.42 -70.63
N ASP A 42 -59.51 9.13 -70.77
CA ASP A 42 -59.48 8.44 -72.06
C ASP A 42 -59.87 6.98 -71.82
N ALA A 43 -60.88 6.57 -72.59
CA ALA A 43 -61.53 5.28 -72.55
C ALA A 43 -60.51 4.14 -72.72
N PHE A 44 -60.18 3.48 -71.62
CA PHE A 44 -59.80 2.07 -71.71
C PHE A 44 -61.08 1.27 -71.67
N ASN A 45 -61.43 0.71 -72.82
CA ASN A 45 -62.42 -0.35 -72.96
C ASN A 45 -62.29 -1.30 -71.76
N THR A 46 -63.30 -1.30 -70.89
CA THR A 46 -63.63 -2.45 -70.06
C THR A 46 -63.96 -3.58 -71.01
N SER A 47 -62.94 -4.27 -71.52
CA SER A 47 -63.10 -5.69 -71.77
C SER A 47 -63.46 -6.27 -70.42
N GLU A 48 -64.74 -6.61 -70.24
CA GLU A 48 -65.16 -7.48 -69.15
C GLU A 48 -64.21 -8.68 -69.18
N LEU A 49 -63.25 -8.69 -68.24
CA LEU A 49 -62.35 -9.81 -68.06
C LEU A 49 -63.27 -10.99 -67.80
N SER A 50 -63.26 -11.96 -68.72
CA SER A 50 -64.07 -13.17 -68.59
C SER A 50 -63.91 -13.71 -67.17
N ALA A 51 -64.98 -14.29 -66.59
CA ALA A 51 -64.94 -14.83 -65.23
C ALA A 51 -63.73 -15.78 -64.99
N SER A 52 -63.21 -16.39 -66.06
CA SER A 52 -61.96 -17.16 -66.10
C SER A 52 -60.70 -16.32 -65.79
N GLN A 53 -60.55 -15.15 -66.41
CA GLN A 53 -59.41 -14.25 -66.18
C GLN A 53 -59.43 -13.63 -64.77
N GLN A 54 -60.59 -13.26 -64.23
CA GLN A 54 -60.70 -12.78 -62.84
C GLN A 54 -60.33 -13.87 -61.82
N LYS A 55 -60.78 -15.11 -62.04
CA LYS A 55 -60.37 -16.26 -61.22
C LYS A 55 -58.86 -16.51 -61.31
N SER A 56 -58.26 -16.42 -62.50
CA SER A 56 -56.82 -16.60 -62.67
C SER A 56 -56.01 -15.52 -61.94
N MET A 57 -56.46 -14.27 -61.96
CA MET A 57 -55.82 -13.15 -61.26
C MET A 57 -55.93 -13.30 -59.74
N GLU A 58 -57.06 -13.79 -59.22
CA GLU A 58 -57.22 -14.06 -57.80
C GLU A 58 -56.32 -15.22 -57.34
N ILE A 59 -56.18 -16.28 -58.14
CA ILE A 59 -55.24 -17.38 -57.86
C ILE A 59 -53.79 -16.86 -57.82
N ILE A 60 -53.40 -16.02 -58.79
CA ILE A 60 -52.07 -15.40 -58.83
C ILE A 60 -51.86 -14.50 -57.61
N ARG A 61 -52.87 -13.71 -57.23
CA ARG A 61 -52.84 -12.83 -56.06
C ARG A 61 -52.67 -13.62 -54.76
N GLN A 62 -53.45 -14.68 -54.57
CA GLN A 62 -53.35 -15.59 -53.44
C GLN A 62 -51.96 -16.22 -53.37
N LYS A 63 -51.41 -16.64 -54.51
CA LYS A 63 -50.06 -17.21 -54.60
C LYS A 63 -48.97 -16.19 -54.24
N ILE A 64 -49.06 -14.95 -54.71
CA ILE A 64 -48.11 -13.88 -54.36
C ILE A 64 -48.20 -13.54 -52.87
N LEU A 65 -49.40 -13.43 -52.31
CA LEU A 65 -49.61 -13.19 -50.88
C LEU A 65 -49.12 -14.35 -50.01
N GLY A 66 -49.33 -15.59 -50.45
CA GLY A 66 -48.81 -16.79 -49.80
C GLY A 66 -47.28 -16.79 -49.76
N ASN A 67 -46.65 -16.63 -50.93
CA ASN A 67 -45.19 -16.57 -51.05
C ASN A 67 -44.60 -15.40 -50.24
N ALA A 68 -45.24 -14.22 -50.25
CA ALA A 68 -44.77 -13.07 -49.48
C ALA A 68 -44.88 -13.30 -47.96
N LYS A 69 -45.90 -14.02 -47.49
CA LYS A 69 -46.05 -14.40 -46.07
C LYS A 69 -44.99 -15.42 -45.65
N GLU A 70 -44.74 -16.44 -46.47
CA GLU A 70 -43.67 -17.41 -46.21
C GLU A 70 -42.30 -16.74 -46.18
N GLU A 71 -42.02 -15.87 -47.14
CA GLU A 71 -40.74 -15.14 -47.19
C GLU A 71 -40.59 -14.21 -45.98
N ALA A 72 -41.66 -13.51 -45.57
CA ALA A 72 -41.64 -12.67 -44.38
C ALA A 72 -41.42 -13.48 -43.09
N ALA A 73 -42.04 -14.66 -42.98
CA ALA A 73 -41.82 -15.57 -41.84
C ALA A 73 -40.38 -16.07 -41.80
N ARG A 74 -39.81 -16.43 -42.96
CA ARG A 74 -38.42 -16.87 -43.08
C ARG A 74 -37.42 -15.76 -42.73
N ILE A 75 -37.65 -14.54 -43.21
CA ILE A 75 -36.83 -13.37 -42.86
C ILE A 75 -36.90 -13.09 -41.36
N LYS A 76 -38.10 -13.18 -40.76
CA LYS A 76 -38.28 -12.95 -39.32
C LYS A 76 -37.53 -13.99 -38.49
N GLU A 77 -37.63 -15.27 -38.84
CA GLU A 77 -36.95 -16.34 -38.12
C GLU A 77 -35.42 -16.22 -38.26
N THR A 78 -34.93 -15.99 -39.48
CA THR A 78 -33.48 -15.82 -39.72
C THR A 78 -32.92 -14.61 -38.99
N ALA A 79 -33.60 -13.46 -39.03
CA ALA A 79 -33.19 -12.26 -38.30
C ALA A 79 -33.24 -12.47 -36.77
N TYR A 80 -34.22 -13.20 -36.26
CA TYR A 80 -34.33 -13.51 -34.84
C TYR A 80 -33.18 -14.41 -34.36
N GLN A 81 -32.88 -15.48 -35.10
CA GLN A 81 -31.77 -16.38 -34.76
C GLN A 81 -30.42 -15.67 -34.86
N GLN A 82 -30.20 -14.88 -35.91
CA GLN A 82 -28.97 -14.10 -36.06
C GLN A 82 -28.80 -13.09 -34.91
N ALA A 83 -29.82 -12.30 -34.59
CA ALA A 83 -29.74 -11.33 -33.51
C ALA A 83 -29.56 -11.98 -32.13
N LYS A 84 -30.14 -13.17 -31.93
CA LYS A 84 -29.96 -13.94 -30.70
C LYS A 84 -28.52 -14.46 -30.56
N GLU A 85 -27.97 -15.03 -31.64
CA GLU A 85 -26.59 -15.52 -31.69
C GLU A 85 -25.58 -14.38 -31.48
N GLU A 86 -25.74 -13.28 -32.22
CA GLU A 86 -24.89 -12.10 -32.14
C GLU A 86 -24.96 -11.45 -30.75
N GLY A 87 -26.17 -11.23 -30.22
CA GLY A 87 -26.34 -10.66 -28.88
C GLY A 87 -25.78 -11.56 -27.77
N TYR A 88 -25.84 -12.88 -27.93
CA TYR A 88 -25.22 -13.82 -27.00
C TYR A 88 -23.70 -13.75 -27.07
N GLN A 89 -23.12 -13.78 -28.26
CA GLN A 89 -21.66 -13.70 -28.45
C GLN A 89 -21.09 -12.37 -27.97
N ASP A 90 -21.73 -11.25 -28.33
CA ASP A 90 -21.32 -9.91 -27.90
C ASP A 90 -21.41 -9.77 -26.38
N GLY A 91 -22.51 -10.22 -25.78
CA GLY A 91 -22.71 -10.18 -24.34
C GLY A 91 -21.70 -11.05 -23.59
N TYR A 92 -21.39 -12.24 -24.12
CA TYR A 92 -20.39 -13.14 -23.56
C TYR A 92 -18.99 -12.53 -23.61
N GLN A 93 -18.57 -12.02 -24.78
CA GLN A 93 -17.25 -11.40 -24.96
C GLN A 93 -17.08 -10.14 -24.09
N ALA A 94 -18.12 -9.29 -24.03
CA ALA A 94 -18.11 -8.10 -23.19
C ALA A 94 -17.99 -8.47 -21.70
N GLY A 95 -18.78 -9.45 -21.25
CA GLY A 95 -18.73 -9.93 -19.86
C GLY A 95 -17.40 -10.60 -19.51
N GLU A 96 -16.81 -11.37 -20.43
CA GLU A 96 -15.50 -11.98 -20.24
C GLU A 96 -14.39 -10.92 -20.12
N LEU A 97 -14.42 -9.90 -20.99
CA LEU A 97 -13.44 -8.82 -20.98
C LEU A 97 -13.54 -7.99 -19.68
N GLU A 98 -14.76 -7.61 -19.28
CA GLU A 98 -15.00 -6.85 -18.06
C GLU A 98 -14.61 -7.66 -16.83
N GLY A 99 -14.97 -8.94 -16.78
CA GLY A 99 -14.58 -9.86 -15.71
C GLY A 99 -13.07 -10.02 -15.59
N LYS A 100 -12.36 -10.20 -16.71
CA LYS A 100 -10.89 -10.28 -16.75
C LYS A 100 -10.25 -8.99 -16.24
N LYS A 101 -10.76 -7.84 -16.66
CA LYS A 101 -10.24 -6.53 -16.21
C LYS A 101 -10.44 -6.34 -14.72
N ALA A 102 -11.65 -6.60 -14.21
CA ALA A 102 -11.94 -6.50 -12.78
C ALA A 102 -11.08 -7.46 -11.95
N ALA A 103 -10.89 -8.69 -12.42
CA ALA A 103 -10.02 -9.66 -11.76
C ALA A 103 -8.55 -9.22 -11.74
N GLN A 104 -8.05 -8.62 -12.83
CA GLN A 104 -6.70 -8.06 -12.89
C GLN A 104 -6.53 -6.89 -11.92
N GLU A 105 -7.48 -5.95 -11.89
CA GLU A 105 -7.45 -4.81 -10.97
C GLU A 105 -7.45 -5.27 -9.51
N LEU A 106 -8.29 -6.25 -9.16
CA LEU A 106 -8.35 -6.84 -7.82
C LEU A 106 -7.04 -7.55 -7.46
N THR A 107 -6.45 -8.27 -8.42
CA THR A 107 -5.18 -8.98 -8.22
C THR A 107 -4.04 -8.00 -7.98
N GLU A 108 -3.95 -6.92 -8.76
CA GLU A 108 -2.91 -5.90 -8.58
C GLU A 108 -3.12 -5.07 -7.31
N GLN A 109 -4.36 -4.85 -6.88
CA GLN A 109 -4.63 -4.27 -5.57
C GLN A 109 -4.19 -5.22 -4.44
N ALA A 110 -4.51 -6.51 -4.52
CA ALA A 110 -4.10 -7.50 -3.51
C ALA A 110 -2.57 -7.60 -3.39
N LYS A 111 -1.85 -7.60 -4.52
CA LYS A 111 -0.37 -7.59 -4.53
C LYS A 111 0.19 -6.32 -3.86
N ARG A 112 -0.36 -5.15 -4.17
CA ARG A 112 0.06 -3.89 -3.55
C ARG A 112 -0.18 -3.90 -2.05
N ASN A 113 -1.37 -4.31 -1.61
CA ASN A 113 -1.69 -4.41 -0.19
C ASN A 113 -0.74 -5.37 0.54
N LEU A 114 -0.40 -6.51 -0.08
CA LEU A 114 0.55 -7.46 0.49
C LEU A 114 1.95 -6.84 0.65
N ALA A 115 2.44 -6.17 -0.41
CA ALA A 115 3.75 -5.51 -0.38
C ALA A 115 3.81 -4.42 0.71
N GLU A 116 2.77 -3.58 0.79
CA GLU A 116 2.64 -2.54 1.82
C GLU A 116 2.57 -3.14 3.22
N THR A 117 1.83 -4.23 3.41
CA THR A 117 1.72 -4.92 4.70
C THR A 117 3.07 -5.49 5.14
N ILE A 118 3.82 -6.09 4.21
CA ILE A 118 5.16 -6.62 4.51
C ILE A 118 6.10 -5.48 4.92
N ASP A 119 6.10 -4.37 4.21
CA ASP A 119 6.96 -3.23 4.52
C ASP A 119 6.59 -2.59 5.86
N SER A 120 5.30 -2.31 6.07
CA SER A 120 4.77 -1.79 7.34
C SER A 120 5.10 -2.70 8.53
N THR A 121 4.98 -4.03 8.35
CA THR A 121 5.34 -5.01 9.39
C THR A 121 6.83 -4.94 9.73
N LYS A 122 7.70 -4.84 8.72
CA LYS A 122 9.16 -4.72 8.95
C LYS A 122 9.50 -3.43 9.69
N GLN A 123 8.90 -2.30 9.29
CA GLN A 123 9.10 -1.02 9.94
C GLN A 123 8.61 -1.06 11.39
N TYR A 124 7.44 -1.65 11.64
CA TYR A 124 6.89 -1.83 12.98
C TYR A 124 7.83 -2.66 13.88
N VAL A 125 8.31 -3.81 13.39
CA VAL A 125 9.24 -4.67 14.14
C VAL A 125 10.54 -3.92 14.46
N ALA A 126 11.11 -3.20 13.51
CA ALA A 126 12.32 -2.43 13.73
C ALA A 126 12.11 -1.29 14.76
N ALA A 127 11.00 -0.56 14.64
CA ALA A 127 10.64 0.50 15.57
C ALA A 127 10.42 -0.04 16.99
N GLU A 128 9.71 -1.15 17.14
CA GLU A 128 9.44 -1.75 18.44
C GLU A 128 10.71 -2.33 19.07
N ARG A 129 11.60 -2.93 18.27
CA ARG A 129 12.93 -3.36 18.73
C ARG A 129 13.70 -2.17 19.31
N ASN A 130 13.76 -1.05 18.58
CA ASN A 130 14.44 0.16 19.04
C ASN A 130 13.80 0.74 20.30
N ARG A 131 12.47 0.66 20.43
CA ARG A 131 11.73 1.10 21.62
C ARG A 131 12.11 0.28 22.85
N ILE A 132 12.13 -1.05 22.73
CA ILE A 132 12.52 -1.96 23.82
C ILE A 132 13.96 -1.70 24.26
N ILE A 133 14.88 -1.54 23.29
CA ILE A 133 16.27 -1.20 23.55
C ILE A 133 16.39 0.13 24.31
N SER A 134 15.71 1.17 23.83
CA SER A 134 15.76 2.49 24.46
C SER A 134 15.25 2.43 25.90
N PHE A 135 14.15 1.70 26.12
CA PHE A 135 13.61 1.47 27.46
C PHE A 135 14.59 0.72 28.38
N ALA A 136 15.28 -0.30 27.85
CA ALA A 136 16.30 -1.01 28.62
C ALA A 136 17.47 -0.08 29.00
N ILE A 137 17.93 0.77 28.08
CA ILE A 137 18.98 1.77 28.35
C ILE A 137 18.53 2.73 29.45
N GLU A 138 17.32 3.27 29.37
CA GLU A 138 16.78 4.18 30.39
C GLU A 138 16.73 3.51 31.77
N MET A 139 16.26 2.26 31.85
CA MET A 139 16.24 1.51 33.11
C MET A 139 17.65 1.26 33.64
N THR A 140 18.57 0.81 32.80
CA THR A 140 19.96 0.56 33.20
C THR A 140 20.64 1.85 33.66
N GLU A 141 20.43 2.95 32.96
CA GLU A 141 20.94 4.26 33.34
C GLU A 141 20.46 4.64 34.75
N ILE A 142 19.16 4.48 35.06
CA ILE A 142 18.62 4.74 36.39
C ILE A 142 19.28 3.84 37.44
N LEU A 143 19.44 2.54 37.17
CA LEU A 143 20.04 1.58 38.11
C LEU A 143 21.51 1.90 38.38
N VAL A 144 22.29 2.19 37.34
CA VAL A 144 23.72 2.53 37.46
C VAL A 144 23.88 3.86 38.17
N LYS A 145 23.09 4.89 37.81
CA LYS A 145 23.11 6.18 38.52
C LYS A 145 22.82 6.01 40.01
N HIS A 146 21.80 5.23 40.36
CA HIS A 146 21.46 4.94 41.75
C HIS A 146 22.61 4.27 42.51
N GLU A 147 23.33 3.35 41.87
CA GLU A 147 24.47 2.69 42.50
C GLU A 147 25.68 3.62 42.65
N LEU A 148 25.97 4.40 41.60
CA LEU A 148 26.98 5.46 41.65
C LEU A 148 26.66 6.51 42.73
N ASP A 149 25.39 6.84 42.93
CA ASP A 149 24.92 7.77 43.97
C ASP A 149 25.15 7.25 45.39
N LYS A 150 25.00 5.93 45.60
CA LYS A 150 25.32 5.31 46.89
C LYS A 150 26.81 5.18 47.14
N ASN A 151 27.56 4.76 46.12
CA ASN A 151 28.98 4.47 46.24
C ASN A 151 29.76 5.07 45.06
N SER A 152 30.50 6.15 45.34
CA SER A 152 31.33 6.82 44.34
C SER A 152 32.53 5.98 43.87
N GLU A 153 32.92 4.93 44.59
CA GLU A 153 34.01 4.04 44.16
C GLU A 153 33.63 3.16 42.96
N GLU A 154 32.33 2.89 42.75
CA GLU A 154 31.81 2.07 41.62
C GLU A 154 32.04 2.72 40.25
N LEU A 155 32.40 4.01 40.22
CA LEU A 155 32.80 4.69 39.01
C LEU A 155 34.17 4.22 38.49
N LEU A 156 35.09 3.85 39.39
CA LEU A 156 36.49 3.58 39.03
C LEU A 156 36.65 2.46 37.98
N PRO A 157 35.95 1.31 38.10
CA PRO A 157 36.02 0.26 37.08
C PRO A 157 35.53 0.74 35.70
N LEU A 158 34.59 1.68 35.65
CA LEU A 158 34.08 2.23 34.39
C LEU A 158 35.10 3.13 33.68
N LEU A 159 35.98 3.78 34.45
CA LEU A 159 37.05 4.63 33.92
C LEU A 159 38.32 3.87 33.58
N ASP A 160 38.51 2.66 34.09
CA ASP A 160 39.75 1.90 33.90
C ASP A 160 40.16 1.73 32.42
N PRO A 161 39.26 1.46 31.46
CA PRO A 161 39.63 1.39 30.03
C PRO A 161 40.20 2.71 29.49
N ILE A 162 39.60 3.85 29.89
CA ILE A 162 40.04 5.18 29.47
C ILE A 162 41.40 5.49 30.10
N LEU A 163 41.53 5.27 31.41
CA LEU A 163 42.79 5.52 32.13
C LEU A 163 43.91 4.63 31.60
N PHE A 164 43.64 3.35 31.31
CA PHE A 164 44.63 2.43 30.77
C PHE A 164 45.12 2.88 29.37
N LYS A 165 44.23 3.37 28.52
CA LYS A 165 44.59 3.89 27.18
C LYS A 165 45.51 5.12 27.26
N LEU A 166 45.32 5.95 28.28
CA LEU A 166 46.00 7.24 28.46
C LEU A 166 47.25 7.15 29.35
N GLU A 167 47.44 6.05 30.08
CA GLU A 167 48.57 5.83 30.97
C GLU A 167 49.82 5.42 30.18
N LYS A 168 50.57 6.41 29.71
CA LYS A 168 51.89 6.23 29.07
C LYS A 168 53.00 6.89 29.90
N PRO A 169 54.25 6.40 29.82
CA PRO A 169 55.40 7.06 30.45
C PRO A 169 55.54 8.52 30.02
N ASP A 170 56.00 9.37 30.95
CA ASP A 170 56.27 10.79 30.77
C ASP A 170 55.06 11.69 30.43
N GLN A 171 53.83 11.15 30.43
CA GLN A 171 52.61 11.92 30.19
C GLN A 171 52.03 12.55 31.46
N VAL A 172 51.30 13.66 31.27
CA VAL A 172 50.47 14.29 32.30
C VAL A 172 49.02 13.97 31.99
N ILE A 173 48.29 13.39 32.95
CA ILE A 173 46.85 13.13 32.84
C ILE A 173 46.09 14.15 33.68
N THR A 174 45.20 14.91 33.05
CA THR A 174 44.28 15.83 33.73
C THR A 174 42.88 15.23 33.71
N ILE A 175 42.27 15.08 34.89
CA ILE A 175 40.92 14.55 35.06
C ILE A 175 40.02 15.68 35.56
N HIS A 176 38.97 15.98 34.83
CA HIS A 176 37.89 16.84 35.31
C HIS A 176 36.68 16.00 35.67
N ALA A 177 36.20 16.15 36.90
CA ALA A 177 35.05 15.40 37.40
C ALA A 177 34.26 16.24 38.40
N ASN A 178 33.05 15.77 38.72
CA ASN A 178 32.28 16.34 39.83
C ASN A 178 33.05 16.17 41.16
N PRO A 179 33.06 17.17 42.08
CA PRO A 179 33.82 17.12 43.33
C PRO A 179 33.59 15.87 44.18
N ARG A 180 32.41 15.25 44.08
CA ARG A 180 32.08 14.00 44.80
C ARG A 180 33.04 12.83 44.52
N TYR A 181 33.75 12.86 43.39
CA TYR A 181 34.69 11.81 43.00
C TYR A 181 36.15 12.17 43.28
N HIS A 182 36.43 13.37 43.79
CA HIS A 182 37.79 13.88 43.94
C HIS A 182 38.70 12.93 44.73
N GLU A 183 38.28 12.56 45.95
CA GLU A 183 39.07 11.72 46.85
C GLU A 183 39.33 10.32 46.25
N VAL A 184 38.29 9.74 45.64
CA VAL A 184 38.32 8.40 45.03
C VAL A 184 39.27 8.39 43.82
N LEU A 185 39.21 9.42 42.97
CA LEU A 185 40.08 9.57 41.80
C LEU A 185 41.54 9.82 42.21
N VAL A 186 41.79 10.69 43.18
CA VAL A 186 43.15 10.94 43.71
C VAL A 186 43.76 9.66 44.25
N LYS A 187 43.02 8.89 45.05
CA LYS A 187 43.47 7.59 45.59
C LYS A 187 43.81 6.59 44.48
N LYS A 188 42.98 6.49 43.43
CA LYS A 188 43.23 5.62 42.27
C LYS A 188 44.47 6.08 41.48
N MET A 189 44.62 7.38 41.23
CA MET A 189 45.75 7.91 40.46
C MET A 189 47.08 7.84 41.22
N GLU A 190 47.08 8.01 42.55
CA GLU A 190 48.27 7.74 43.37
C GLU A 190 48.70 6.27 43.31
N ALA A 191 47.76 5.32 43.22
CA ALA A 191 48.09 3.92 43.01
C ALA A 191 48.75 3.69 41.65
N LYS A 192 48.16 4.22 40.57
CA LYS A 192 48.72 4.14 39.21
C LYS A 192 50.10 4.77 39.08
N LYS A 193 50.33 5.92 39.73
CA LYS A 193 51.65 6.58 39.76
C LYS A 193 52.77 5.71 40.36
N ARG A 194 52.45 4.77 41.25
CA ARG A 194 53.42 3.80 41.79
C ARG A 194 53.74 2.66 40.82
N GLU A 195 52.83 2.38 39.90
CA GLU A 195 52.94 1.30 38.91
C GLU A 195 53.61 1.78 37.61
N THR A 196 53.37 3.04 37.22
CA THR A 196 53.84 3.61 35.95
C THR A 196 54.92 4.67 36.16
N ALA A 197 56.09 4.46 35.55
CA ALA A 197 57.22 5.36 35.66
C ALA A 197 56.89 6.77 35.11
N ASN A 198 57.25 7.79 35.89
CA ASN A 198 57.10 9.22 35.55
C ASN A 198 55.66 9.68 35.24
N LEU A 199 54.63 8.93 35.65
CA LEU A 199 53.26 9.36 35.51
C LEU A 199 52.99 10.60 36.37
N ARG A 200 52.52 11.68 35.74
CA ARG A 200 52.03 12.87 36.43
C ARG A 200 50.54 12.97 36.22
N TYR A 201 49.80 13.40 37.23
CA TYR A 201 48.37 13.57 37.11
C TYR A 201 47.88 14.80 37.87
N ILE A 202 46.72 15.30 37.46
CA ILE A 202 46.00 16.41 38.09
C ILE A 202 44.52 16.03 38.10
N VAL A 203 43.85 16.15 39.26
CA VAL A 203 42.39 16.00 39.38
C VAL A 203 41.82 17.37 39.68
N LEU A 204 40.95 17.89 38.82
CA LEU A 204 40.27 19.17 39.03
C LEU A 204 38.77 18.97 39.18
N ASP A 205 38.21 19.69 40.12
CA ASP A 205 36.78 19.73 40.37
C ASP A 205 36.07 20.61 39.35
N ASN A 206 35.04 20.06 38.71
CA ASN A 206 34.22 20.78 37.76
C ASN A 206 32.73 20.58 38.09
N LEU A 207 32.16 21.55 38.79
CA LEU A 207 30.73 21.59 39.16
C LEU A 207 29.78 21.71 37.95
N LYS A 208 30.28 22.07 36.76
CA LYS A 208 29.46 22.14 35.55
C LYS A 208 29.25 20.76 34.91
N LEU A 209 30.10 19.77 35.22
CA LEU A 209 29.93 18.41 34.74
C LEU A 209 28.87 17.69 35.57
N SER A 210 28.08 16.88 34.87
CA SER A 210 27.17 15.93 35.49
C SER A 210 27.96 14.97 36.40
N PRO A 211 27.37 14.47 37.52
CA PRO A 211 27.96 13.38 38.30
C PRO A 211 28.25 12.11 37.49
N TYR A 212 27.71 11.98 36.28
CA TYR A 212 27.88 10.79 35.44
C TYR A 212 28.73 11.08 34.20
N GLU A 213 29.44 12.21 34.20
CA GLU A 213 30.30 12.69 33.12
C GLU A 213 31.69 13.03 33.66
N ILE A 214 32.74 12.54 32.99
CA ILE A 214 34.13 12.78 33.35
C ILE A 214 34.95 12.97 32.08
N THR A 215 35.80 14.00 32.07
CA THR A 215 36.72 14.23 30.97
C THR A 215 38.13 13.91 31.41
N VAL A 216 38.85 13.13 30.61
CA VAL A 216 40.24 12.78 30.85
C VAL A 216 41.08 13.27 29.68
N GLU A 217 42.04 14.12 29.97
CA GLU A 217 42.95 14.72 29.00
C GLU A 217 44.37 14.26 29.26
N SER A 218 45.10 13.93 28.19
CA SER A 218 46.55 13.78 28.19
C SER A 218 47.16 14.68 27.11
N THR A 219 48.48 14.75 27.04
CA THR A 219 49.19 15.54 26.01
C THR A 219 48.78 15.21 24.58
N GLU A 220 48.32 13.98 24.32
CA GLU A 220 48.04 13.47 22.96
C GLU A 220 46.56 13.21 22.69
N SER A 221 45.71 13.21 23.72
CA SER A 221 44.35 12.69 23.59
C SER A 221 43.41 13.26 24.63
N PHE A 222 42.15 13.39 24.24
CA PHE A 222 41.06 13.83 25.09
C PHE A 222 39.92 12.81 24.96
N GLU A 223 39.53 12.23 26.08
CA GLU A 223 38.47 11.24 26.17
C GLU A 223 37.39 11.75 27.13
N THR A 224 36.13 11.49 26.79
CA THR A 224 34.99 11.83 27.65
C THR A 224 34.24 10.55 27.97
N PHE A 225 34.10 10.28 29.26
CA PHE A 225 33.17 9.32 29.79
C PHE A 225 31.85 10.04 30.01
N ASP A 226 30.80 9.58 29.34
CA ASP A 226 29.41 9.93 29.64
C ASP A 226 28.62 8.63 29.77
N LEU A 227 27.98 8.42 30.92
CA LEU A 227 27.29 7.16 31.20
C LEU A 227 26.24 6.80 30.15
N GLN A 228 25.50 7.79 29.64
CA GLN A 228 24.44 7.55 28.67
C GLN A 228 25.03 7.13 27.31
N GLU A 229 26.08 7.82 26.86
CA GLU A 229 26.79 7.46 25.63
C GLU A 229 27.49 6.09 25.74
N GLU A 230 28.12 5.78 26.88
CA GLU A 230 28.76 4.48 27.09
C GLU A 230 27.77 3.32 27.09
N LEU A 231 26.59 3.48 27.71
CA LEU A 231 25.52 2.48 27.65
C LEU A 231 25.00 2.25 26.22
N ARG A 232 24.92 3.32 25.41
CA ARG A 232 24.55 3.21 23.99
C ARG A 232 25.61 2.48 23.18
N LYS A 233 26.89 2.83 23.35
CA LYS A 233 28.01 2.16 22.67
C LYS A 233 28.08 0.67 23.01
N PHE A 234 27.92 0.33 24.29
CA PHE A 234 27.91 -1.06 24.74
C PHE A 234 26.83 -1.88 24.03
N LEU A 235 25.62 -1.32 23.91
CA LEU A 235 24.53 -2.01 23.25
C LEU A 235 24.74 -2.15 21.73
N GLN A 236 25.32 -1.13 21.08
CA GLN A 236 25.69 -1.21 19.67
C GLN A 236 26.70 -2.33 19.41
N GLN A 237 27.71 -2.49 20.28
CA GLN A 237 28.69 -3.57 20.15
C GLN A 237 28.03 -4.96 20.25
N ILE A 238 27.06 -5.13 21.16
CA ILE A 238 26.31 -6.40 21.26
C ILE A 238 25.55 -6.68 19.96
N GLN A 239 24.91 -5.67 19.38
CA GLN A 239 24.18 -5.82 18.11
C GLN A 239 25.07 -6.17 16.92
N GLU A 240 26.31 -5.70 16.89
CA GLU A 240 27.28 -6.00 15.84
C GLU A 240 27.92 -7.39 16.00
N THR A 241 27.83 -7.99 17.19
CA THR A 241 28.44 -9.29 17.51
C THR A 241 27.47 -10.47 17.31
N GLU A 242 26.17 -10.20 17.08
CA GLU A 242 25.13 -11.19 16.71
C GLU A 242 24.94 -11.32 15.19
#